data_AF-A0A959L410-F1
#
_entry.id   AF-A0A959L410-F1
#
_cell.length_a   1.000
_cell.length_b   1.000
_cell.length_c   1.000
_cell.angle_alpha   90.00
_cell.angle_beta   90.00
_cell.angle_gamma   90.00
#
_symmetry.space_group_name_H-M   'P 1'
#
loop_
_entity.id
_entity.type
_entity.pdbx_description
1 polymer ?
#
loop_
_entity_poly.entity_id
_entity_poly.type
_entity_poly.pdbx_seq_one_letter_code
_entity_poly.pdbx_strand_id
1 'polypeptide(L)' 'MQHLEDIYITRREREILLKLCLGYTAKEIGSQLYIATGTVEKHKRNLLLKTSARNTVDLAVKAIYHGLVKMPENWA' A
#
# COMPACT_ATOMS: atom_id res chain seq x y z
N MET A 1 14.44 -10.26 13.38
CA MET A 1 13.19 -9.57 12.99
C MET A 1 13.56 -8.68 11.81
N GLN A 2 12.87 -8.77 10.67
CA GLN A 2 13.25 -8.01 9.47
C GLN A 2 12.83 -6.54 9.67
N HIS A 3 13.80 -5.62 9.71
CA HIS A 3 13.52 -4.19 9.82
C HIS A 3 13.06 -3.68 8.44
N LEU A 4 11.78 -3.30 8.32
CA LEU A 4 11.20 -2.79 7.06
C LEU A 4 11.48 -1.29 6.84
N GLU A 5 12.23 -0.65 7.75
CA GLU A 5 12.47 0.79 7.78
C GLU A 5 13.30 1.29 6.60
N ASP A 6 14.11 0.42 5.97
CA ASP A 6 14.98 0.77 4.84
C ASP A 6 14.35 0.49 3.46
N ILE A 7 13.06 0.14 3.39
CA ILE A 7 12.42 -0.18 2.12
C ILE A 7 12.11 1.10 1.33
N TYR A 8 12.73 1.23 0.16
CA TYR A 8 12.40 2.29 -0.78
C TYR A 8 11.03 2.07 -1.45
N ILE A 9 10.04 2.80 -0.95
CA ILE A 9 8.68 2.89 -1.51
C ILE A 9 8.56 4.20 -2.29
N THR A 10 8.26 4.10 -3.58
CA THR A 10 8.07 5.28 -4.42
C THR A 10 6.83 6.07 -3.97
N ARG A 11 6.74 7.35 -4.33
CA ARG A 11 5.56 8.18 -4.06
C ARG A 11 4.26 7.49 -4.48
N ARG A 12 4.22 6.92 -5.68
CA ARG A 12 3.02 6.29 -6.23
C ARG A 12 2.63 5.01 -5.48
N GLU A 13 3.63 4.19 -5.13
CA GLU A 13 3.40 3.02 -4.29
C GLU A 13 2.89 3.42 -2.90
N ARG A 14 3.38 4.52 -2.32
CA ARG A 14 2.89 5.03 -1.02
C ARG A 14 1.44 5.51 -1.09
N GLU A 15 1.06 6.22 -2.14
CA GLU A 15 -0.34 6.63 -2.39
C GLU A 15 -1.28 5.42 -2.50
N ILE A 16 -0.86 4.39 -3.24
CA ILE A 16 -1.63 3.15 -3.40
C ILE A 16 -1.68 2.39 -2.07
N LEU A 17 -0.56 2.26 -1.36
CA LEU A 17 -0.48 1.58 -0.08
C LEU A 17 -1.40 2.20 0.97
N LEU A 18 -1.43 3.54 1.07
CA LEU A 18 -2.36 4.24 1.95
C LEU A 18 -3.81 3.90 1.61
N LYS A 19 -4.20 3.95 0.33
CA LYS A 19 -5.57 3.62 -0.07
C LYS A 19 -5.92 2.15 0.16
N LEU A 20 -4.97 1.22 0.03
CA LEU A 20 -5.16 -0.18 0.40
C LEU A 20 -5.41 -0.32 1.91
N CYS A 21 -4.65 0.39 2.75
CA CYS A 21 -4.88 0.41 4.20
C CYS A 21 -6.25 1.00 4.58
N LEU A 22 -6.75 1.96 3.81
CA LEU A 22 -8.10 2.53 3.97
C LEU A 22 -9.22 1.61 3.45
N GLY A 23 -8.91 0.45 2.88
CA GLY A 23 -9.89 -0.55 2.44
C GLY A 23 -10.38 -0.40 1.00
N TYR A 24 -9.80 0.50 0.20
CA TYR A 24 -10.21 0.65 -1.20
C TYR A 24 -9.77 -0.52 -2.08
N THR A 25 -10.65 -0.90 -3.01
CA THR A 25 -10.35 -1.88 -4.06
C THR A 25 -9.41 -1.30 -5.13
N ALA A 26 -8.73 -2.15 -5.89
CA ALA A 26 -7.84 -1.69 -6.97
C ALA A 26 -8.57 -0.86 -8.04
N LYS A 27 -9.86 -1.13 -8.26
CA LYS A 27 -10.72 -0.36 -9.18
C LYS A 27 -10.97 1.05 -8.64
N GLU A 28 -11.37 1.18 -7.38
CA GLU A 28 -11.60 2.48 -6.74
C GLU A 28 -10.31 3.31 -6.65
N ILE A 29 -9.18 2.66 -6.33
CA ILE A 29 -7.87 3.29 -6.33
C ILE A 29 -7.53 3.81 -7.73
N GLY A 30 -7.75 3.01 -8.78
CA GLY A 30 -7.52 3.41 -10.16
C GLY A 30 -8.35 4.64 -10.55
N SER A 31 -9.63 4.65 -10.20
CA SER A 31 -10.52 5.79 -10.41
C SER A 31 -10.05 7.05 -9.68
N GLN A 32 -9.71 6.96 -8.39
CA GLN A 32 -9.28 8.11 -7.58
C GLN A 32 -7.91 8.66 -8.00
N LEU A 33 -7.05 7.81 -8.54
CA LEU A 33 -5.70 8.15 -8.94
C LEU A 33 -5.54 8.36 -10.45
N TYR A 34 -6.63 8.32 -11.21
CA TYR A 34 -6.69 8.49 -12.67
C TYR A 34 -5.73 7.55 -13.43
N ILE A 35 -5.69 6.27 -13.06
CA ILE A 35 -4.88 5.24 -13.71
C ILE A 35 -5.67 3.94 -13.91
N ALA A 36 -5.23 3.11 -14.86
CA ALA A 36 -5.83 1.80 -15.10
C ALA A 36 -5.72 0.88 -13.86
N THR A 37 -6.76 0.08 -13.60
CA THR A 37 -6.79 -0.92 -12.53
C THR A 37 -5.58 -1.87 -12.61
N GLY A 38 -5.17 -2.28 -13.82
CA GLY A 38 -3.98 -3.12 -14.01
C GLY A 38 -2.67 -2.47 -13.56
N THR A 39 -2.56 -1.14 -13.65
CA THR A 39 -1.42 -0.39 -13.12
C THR A 39 -1.40 -0.41 -11.59
N VAL A 40 -2.57 -0.28 -10.95
CA VAL A 40 -2.70 -0.41 -9.49
C VAL A 40 -2.29 -1.82 -9.04
N GLU A 41 -2.75 -2.86 -9.73
CA GLU A 41 -2.38 -4.25 -9.43
C GLU A 41 -0.87 -4.50 -9.58
N LYS A 42 -0.25 -3.90 -10.61
CA LYS A 42 1.22 -3.93 -10.78
C LYS A 42 1.93 -3.30 -9.58
N HIS A 43 1.52 -2.12 -9.13
CA HIS A 43 2.08 -1.50 -7.93
C HIS A 43 1.84 -2.32 -6.66
N LYS A 44 0.65 -2.91 -6.49
CA LYS A 44 0.33 -3.81 -5.38
C LYS A 44 1.27 -5.01 -5.35
N ARG A 45 1.53 -5.62 -6.49
CA ARG A 45 2.50 -6.73 -6.61
C ARG A 45 3.91 -6.29 -6.22
N ASN A 46 4.36 -5.12 -6.67
CA ASN A 46 5.67 -4.59 -6.28
C ASN A 46 5.76 -4.33 -4.77
N LEU A 47 4.71 -3.76 -4.16
CA LEU A 47 4.62 -3.54 -2.73
C LEU A 47 4.72 -4.85 -1.94
N LEU A 48 4.00 -5.90 -2.37
CA LEU A 48 4.08 -7.22 -1.74
C LEU A 48 5.50 -7.78 -1.77
N LEU A 49 6.18 -7.68 -2.91
CA LEU A 49 7.57 -8.13 -3.06
C LEU A 49 8.53 -7.33 -2.16
N LYS A 50 8.45 -6.00 -2.22
CA LYS A 50 9.32 -5.09 -1.44
C LYS A 50 9.16 -5.29 0.07
N THR A 51 7.94 -5.47 0.54
CA THR A 51 7.62 -5.63 1.97
C THR A 51 7.64 -7.08 2.46
N SER A 52 7.93 -8.03 1.55
CA SER A 52 7.82 -9.47 1.82
C SER A 52 6.45 -9.85 2.41
N ALA A 53 5.40 -9.16 1.98
CA ALA A 53 4.03 -9.40 2.44
C ALA A 53 3.37 -10.51 1.62
N ARG A 54 2.64 -11.39 2.30
CA ARG A 54 2.05 -12.59 1.68
C ARG A 54 0.80 -12.29 0.88
N ASN A 55 0.05 -11.26 1.29
CA ASN A 55 -1.17 -10.81 0.64
C ASN A 55 -1.45 -9.35 1.04
N THR A 56 -2.51 -8.76 0.48
CA THR A 56 -2.88 -7.35 0.72
C THR A 56 -3.18 -7.05 2.19
N VAL A 57 -3.74 -8.00 2.93
CA VAL A 57 -4.04 -7.82 4.36
C VAL A 57 -2.74 -7.78 5.16
N ASP A 58 -1.84 -8.73 4.93
CA ASP A 58 -0.49 -8.79 5.54
C ASP A 58 0.31 -7.51 5.19
N LEU A 59 0.18 -7.01 3.96
CA LEU A 59 0.77 -5.74 3.52
C LEU A 59 0.23 -4.55 4.31
N ALA A 60 -1.09 -4.44 4.47
CA ALA A 60 -1.70 -3.33 5.20
C ALA A 60 -1.28 -3.33 6.68
N VAL A 61 -1.30 -4.50 7.34
CA VAL A 61 -0.87 -4.65 8.74
C VAL A 61 0.60 -4.26 8.91
N LYS A 62 1.49 -4.77 8.07
CA LYS A 62 2.92 -4.42 8.10
C LYS A 62 3.15 -2.93 7.84
N ALA A 63 2.41 -2.36 6.90
CA ALA A 63 2.55 -0.95 6.56
C ALA A 63 2.18 -0.02 7.72
N ILE A 64 1.14 -0.38 8.48
CA ILE A 64 0.74 0.37 9.68
C ILE A 64 1.73 0.13 10.82
N TYR A 65 2.06 -1.13 11.12
CA TYR A 65 2.94 -1.50 12.22
C TYR A 65 4.35 -0.91 12.10
N HIS A 66 4.90 -0.85 10.88
CA HIS A 66 6.22 -0.31 10.61
C HIS A 66 6.22 1.16 10.16
N GLY A 67 5.07 1.86 10.24
CA GLY A 67 5.00 3.29 9.90
C GLY A 67 5.27 3.63 8.43
N LEU A 68 5.11 2.68 7.50
CA LEU A 68 5.28 2.90 6.06
C LEU A 68 4.21 3.84 5.48
N VAL A 69 3.10 4.01 6.19
CA VAL A 69 2.01 4.94 5.87
C VAL A 69 1.57 5.70 7.13
N LYS A 70 1.19 6.96 6.95
CA LYS A 70 0.53 7.75 7.99
C LYS A 70 -0.98 7.68 7.75
N MET A 71 -1.73 7.11 8.70
CA MET A 71 -3.19 7.11 8.66
C MET A 71 -3.72 8.53 8.90
N PRO A 72 -4.85 8.91 8.28
CA PRO A 72 -5.51 10.18 8.58
C PRO A 72 -6.03 10.19 10.03
N GLU A 73 -6.07 11.38 10.66
CA GLU A 73 -6.34 11.56 12.10
C GLU A 73 -7.77 11.14 12.52
N ASN A 74 -8.66 10.93 11.57
CA ASN A 74 -10.09 10.68 11.76
C ASN A 74 -10.54 9.43 10.98
N TRP A 75 -9.73 8.36 11.04
CA TRP A 75 -10.01 7.04 10.47
C TRP A 75 -10.83 6.12 11.39
N ALA A 76 -11.19 6.60 12.59
CA ALA A 76 -11.96 5.88 13.60
C ALA A 76 -13.46 6.19 13.54
#